data_AF-A0A9D8HJL3-F1
#
_entry.id   AF-A0A9D8HJL3-F1
#
_cell.length_a   1.000
_cell.length_b   1.000
_cell.length_c   1.000
_cell.angle_alpha   90.00
_cell.angle_beta   90.00
_cell.angle_gamma   90.00
#
_symmetry.space_group_name_H-M   'P 1'
#
loop_
_entity.id
_entity.type
_entity.pdbx_description
1 polymer ?
#
loop_
_entity_poly.entity_id
_entity_poly.type
_entity_poly.pdbx_seq_one_letter_code
_entity_poly.pdbx_strand_id
1 'polypeptide(L)'
;MRGALTVYRKEISDYFSSKVFIILLALIYIAGLGFAYLSIQAIKSAPLSSDQSLLIKVFIDELFFLKLFTVGEIRALMTFNFVRFFGAFIPLIGILFGFNSINSERNSGNISRIISQP
;
A
#
# COMPACT_ATOMS: atom_id res chain seq x y z
N MET A 1 4.99 21.07 28.03
CA MET A 1 4.77 20.10 26.92
C MET A 1 3.47 20.33 26.11
N ARG A 2 2.57 21.26 26.48
CA ARG A 2 1.30 21.49 25.74
C ARG A 2 1.49 21.97 24.29
N GLY A 3 2.54 22.74 23.99
CA GLY A 3 2.82 23.23 22.64
C GLY A 3 3.19 22.14 21.63
N ALA A 4 4.03 21.17 22.01
CA ALA A 4 4.46 20.09 21.13
C ALA A 4 3.29 19.19 20.68
N LEU A 5 2.35 18.92 21.58
CA LEU A 5 1.17 18.13 21.26
C LEU A 5 0.23 18.88 20.30
N THR A 6 0.09 20.20 20.44
CA THR A 6 -0.69 21.03 19.51
C THR A 6 -0.09 21.02 18.11
N VAL A 7 1.24 21.17 18.00
CA VAL A 7 1.95 21.08 16.71
C VAL A 7 1.78 19.70 16.11
N TYR A 8 2.01 18.63 16.89
CA TYR A 8 1.84 17.25 16.42
C TYR A 8 0.43 16.98 15.86
N ARG A 9 -0.63 17.41 16.57
CA ARG A 9 -2.01 17.20 16.10
C ARG A 9 -2.31 17.99 14.82
N LYS A 10 -1.78 19.21 14.71
CA LYS A 10 -1.90 20.03 13.50
C LYS A 10 -1.19 19.36 12.33
N GLU A 11 0.06 18.94 12.50
CA GLU A 11 0.84 18.28 11.44
C GLU A 11 0.20 16.98 10.97
N ILE A 12 -0.34 16.16 11.89
CA ILE A 12 -1.10 14.96 11.52
C ILE A 12 -2.34 15.31 10.70
N SER A 13 -3.12 16.30 11.14
CA SER A 13 -4.34 16.71 10.43
C SER A 13 -4.02 17.21 9.01
N ASP A 14 -2.98 18.04 8.88
CA ASP A 14 -2.54 18.58 7.59
C ASP A 14 -2.03 17.46 6.66
N TYR A 15 -1.35 16.46 7.22
CA TYR A 15 -0.85 15.32 6.47
C TYR A 15 -1.98 14.44 5.92
N PHE A 16 -2.94 14.04 6.76
CA PHE A 16 -4.08 13.21 6.33
C PHE A 16 -5.01 13.94 5.36
N SER A 17 -5.10 15.27 5.45
CA SER A 17 -5.90 16.08 4.52
C SER A 17 -5.18 16.40 3.20
N SER A 18 -3.91 16.00 3.05
CA SER A 18 -3.12 16.30 1.85
C SER A 18 -3.66 15.56 0.63
N LYS A 19 -3.76 16.26 -0.51
CA LYS A 19 -4.18 15.65 -1.79
C LYS A 19 -3.27 14.49 -2.18
N VAL A 20 -1.96 14.61 -1.93
CA VAL A 20 -0.97 13.56 -2.21
C VAL A 20 -1.21 12.32 -1.36
N PHE A 21 -1.53 12.51 -0.07
CA PHE A 21 -1.89 11.40 0.81
C PHE A 21 -3.15 10.68 0.32
N ILE A 22 -4.21 11.41 -0.03
CA ILE A 22 -5.47 10.82 -0.53
C ILE A 22 -5.24 10.05 -1.85
N ILE A 23 -4.46 10.62 -2.78
CA ILE A 23 -4.14 9.96 -4.06
C ILE A 23 -3.34 8.67 -3.82
N LEU A 24 -2.32 8.72 -2.96
CA LEU A 24 -1.52 7.55 -2.63
C LEU A 24 -2.34 6.47 -1.92
N LEU A 25 -3.22 6.86 -0.99
CA LEU A 25 -4.13 5.95 -0.32
C LEU A 25 -5.05 5.24 -1.32
N ALA A 26 -5.65 5.99 -2.25
CA ALA A 26 -6.49 5.44 -3.32
C ALA A 26 -5.69 4.47 -4.22
N LEU A 27 -4.47 4.83 -4.60
CA LEU A 27 -3.58 4.00 -5.41
C LEU A 27 -3.23 2.68 -4.73
N ILE A 28 -2.90 2.71 -3.44
CA ILE A 28 -2.65 1.52 -2.62
C ILE A 28 -3.90 0.61 -2.59
N TYR A 29 -5.07 1.21 -2.41
CA TYR A 29 -6.33 0.47 -2.32
C TYR A 29 -6.68 -0.21 -3.65
N ILE A 30 -6.58 0.52 -4.76
CA ILE A 30 -6.80 0.00 -6.12
C ILE A 30 -5.80 -1.10 -6.44
N ALA A 31 -4.51 -0.91 -6.13
CA ALA A 31 -3.49 -1.93 -6.34
C ALA A 31 -3.81 -3.20 -5.53
N GLY A 32 -4.15 -3.06 -4.24
CA GLY A 32 -4.50 -4.19 -3.38
C GLY A 32 -5.70 -4.98 -3.89
N LEU A 33 -6.77 -4.30 -4.31
CA LEU A 33 -7.93 -4.94 -4.94
C LEU A 33 -7.55 -5.64 -6.26
N GLY A 34 -6.71 -5.01 -7.08
CA GLY A 34 -6.20 -5.59 -8.32
C GLY A 34 -5.41 -6.87 -8.09
N PHE A 35 -4.48 -6.88 -7.13
CA PHE A 35 -3.73 -8.08 -6.77
C PHE A 35 -4.64 -9.18 -6.23
N ALA A 36 -5.57 -8.86 -5.32
CA ALA A 36 -6.50 -9.84 -4.79
C ALA A 36 -7.35 -10.47 -5.90
N TYR A 37 -7.85 -9.65 -6.85
CA TYR A 37 -8.60 -10.13 -8.00
C TYR A 37 -7.78 -11.08 -8.88
N LEU A 38 -6.55 -10.69 -9.23
CA LEU A 38 -5.64 -11.52 -10.04
C LEU A 38 -5.28 -12.82 -9.33
N SER A 39 -5.01 -12.79 -8.02
CA SER A 39 -4.69 -13.98 -7.24
C SER A 39 -5.90 -14.93 -7.13
N ILE A 40 -7.12 -14.41 -7.02
CA ILE A 40 -8.35 -15.23 -7.07
C ILE A 40 -8.47 -15.92 -8.43
N GLN A 41 -8.21 -15.21 -9.53
CA GLN A 41 -8.22 -15.81 -10.87
C GLN A 41 -7.14 -16.89 -10.98
N ALA A 42 -5.90 -16.61 -10.57
CA ALA A 42 -4.80 -17.56 -10.57
C ALA A 42 -5.11 -18.84 -9.78
N ILE A 43 -5.74 -18.71 -8.61
CA ILE A 43 -6.15 -19.84 -7.76
C ILE A 43 -7.25 -20.67 -8.46
N LYS A 44 -8.20 -20.02 -9.14
CA LYS A 44 -9.26 -20.71 -9.91
C LYS A 44 -8.73 -21.40 -11.17
N SER A 45 -7.74 -20.82 -11.83
CA SER A 45 -7.13 -21.32 -13.07
C SER A 45 -6.13 -22.46 -12.85
N ALA A 46 -5.67 -22.67 -11.61
CA ALA A 46 -4.72 -23.72 -11.28
C ALA A 46 -5.31 -25.10 -11.60
N PRO A 47 -4.61 -25.95 -12.39
CA PRO A 47 -5.12 -27.26 -12.77
C PRO A 47 -5.12 -28.18 -11.55
N LEU A 48 -6.24 -28.22 -10.83
CA LEU A 48 -6.52 -29.24 -9.83
C LEU A 48 -7.48 -30.27 -10.44
N SER A 49 -7.07 -31.52 -10.32
CA SER A 49 -7.74 -32.74 -10.75
C SER A 49 -9.25 -32.70 -10.46
N SER A 50 -10.04 -32.56 -11.53
CA SER A 50 -11.30 -33.28 -11.79
C SER A 50 -12.34 -33.48 -10.67
N ASP A 51 -12.51 -32.56 -9.72
CA ASP A 51 -13.68 -32.62 -8.83
C ASP A 51 -14.20 -31.24 -8.40
N GLN A 52 -15.43 -30.94 -8.81
CA GLN A 52 -16.14 -29.67 -8.61
C GLN A 52 -16.42 -29.34 -7.13
N SER A 53 -16.19 -30.29 -6.22
CA SER A 53 -16.25 -30.15 -4.75
C SER A 53 -15.01 -29.44 -4.14
N LEU A 54 -13.97 -29.18 -4.94
CA LEU A 54 -12.71 -28.57 -4.49
C LEU A 54 -12.73 -27.05 -4.40
N LEU A 55 -13.60 -26.34 -5.13
CA LEU A 55 -13.71 -24.88 -4.98
C LEU A 55 -14.02 -24.51 -3.52
N ILE A 56 -14.95 -25.24 -2.91
CA ILE A 56 -15.29 -25.12 -1.50
C ILE A 56 -14.07 -25.46 -0.61
N LYS A 57 -13.31 -26.52 -0.91
CA LYS A 57 -12.08 -26.86 -0.17
C LYS A 57 -10.96 -25.83 -0.29
N VAL A 58 -10.84 -25.13 -1.43
CA VAL A 58 -9.86 -24.06 -1.62
C VAL A 58 -10.24 -22.81 -0.82
N PHE A 59 -11.53 -22.48 -0.74
CA PHE A 59 -12.01 -21.39 0.14
C PHE A 59 -11.94 -21.76 1.64
N ILE A 60 -12.00 -23.04 1.97
CA ILE A 60 -11.85 -23.58 3.34
C ILE A 60 -10.38 -23.89 3.67
N ASP A 61 -9.45 -23.70 2.72
CA ASP A 61 -8.02 -23.90 2.94
C ASP A 61 -7.54 -22.94 4.05
N GLU A 62 -6.88 -23.49 5.07
CA GLU A 62 -6.34 -22.74 6.21
C GLU A 62 -5.38 -21.62 5.76
N LEU A 63 -4.78 -21.76 4.57
CA LEU A 63 -3.83 -20.80 4.00
C LEU A 63 -4.43 -19.95 2.87
N PHE A 64 -5.75 -19.94 2.68
CA PHE A 64 -6.38 -19.17 1.60
C PHE A 64 -6.00 -17.69 1.64
N PHE A 65 -6.01 -17.08 2.82
CA PHE A 65 -5.61 -15.67 3.00
C PHE A 65 -4.15 -15.43 2.60
N LEU A 66 -3.22 -16.32 3.00
CA LEU A 66 -1.82 -16.21 2.61
C LEU A 66 -1.65 -16.36 1.09
N LYS A 67 -2.35 -17.31 0.47
CA LYS A 67 -2.33 -17.54 -0.98
C LYS A 67 -2.85 -16.33 -1.76
N LEU A 68 -3.84 -15.62 -1.22
CA LEU A 68 -4.38 -14.40 -1.83
C LEU A 68 -3.31 -13.31 -2.06
N PHE A 69 -2.28 -13.24 -1.22
CA PHE A 69 -1.22 -12.23 -1.33
C PHE A 69 0.10 -12.77 -1.88
N THR A 70 0.27 -14.09 -1.94
CA THR A 70 1.53 -14.74 -2.36
C THR A 70 1.44 -15.41 -3.72
N VAL A 71 0.26 -15.86 -4.15
CA VAL A 71 0.05 -16.44 -5.49
C VAL A 71 0.05 -15.30 -6.52
N GLY A 72 1.00 -15.34 -7.44
CA GLY A 72 1.02 -14.45 -8.62
C GLY A 72 0.68 -15.23 -9.89
N GLU A 73 -0.19 -14.69 -10.74
CA GLU A 73 -0.48 -15.29 -12.05
C GLU A 73 0.69 -15.01 -13.02
N ILE A 74 1.33 -16.07 -13.51
CA ILE A 74 2.49 -16.04 -14.39
C ILE A 74 2.00 -16.40 -15.80
N ARG A 75 1.52 -15.44 -16.58
CA ARG A 75 1.64 -15.55 -18.04
C ARG A 75 2.69 -14.54 -18.48
N ALA A 76 3.94 -14.98 -18.33
CA ALA A 76 5.14 -14.52 -19.04
C ALA A 76 6.03 -13.38 -18.48
N LEU A 77 5.85 -12.87 -17.26
CA LEU A 77 6.93 -12.06 -16.65
C LEU A 77 6.96 -12.21 -15.13
N MET A 78 7.97 -12.91 -14.63
CA MET A 78 8.48 -12.90 -13.24
C MET A 78 7.40 -12.67 -12.16
N THR A 79 6.80 -13.73 -11.60
CA THR A 79 5.77 -13.76 -10.53
C THR A 79 5.68 -12.46 -9.71
N PHE A 80 4.90 -11.49 -10.18
CA PHE A 80 4.70 -10.22 -9.49
C PHE A 80 3.47 -10.40 -8.59
N ASN A 81 3.71 -10.71 -7.32
CA ASN A 81 2.66 -10.85 -6.31
C ASN A 81 2.60 -9.61 -5.42
N PHE A 82 1.54 -9.52 -4.61
CA PHE A 82 1.31 -8.38 -3.73
C PHE A 82 2.53 -8.07 -2.84
N VAL A 83 3.17 -9.10 -2.27
CA VAL A 83 4.34 -8.93 -1.40
C VAL A 83 5.52 -8.26 -2.14
N ARG A 84 5.80 -8.69 -3.38
CA ARG A 84 6.88 -8.09 -4.20
C ARG A 84 6.56 -6.67 -4.63
N PHE A 85 5.29 -6.39 -4.98
CA PHE A 85 4.83 -5.04 -5.23
C PHE A 85 5.10 -4.14 -4.03
N PHE A 86 4.65 -4.53 -2.82
CA PHE A 86 4.90 -3.76 -1.61
C PHE A 86 6.38 -3.63 -1.27
N GLY A 87 7.18 -4.68 -1.50
CA GLY A 87 8.63 -4.63 -1.28
C GLY A 87 9.33 -3.52 -2.08
N ALA A 88 8.90 -3.27 -3.32
CA ALA A 88 9.40 -2.16 -4.13
C ALA A 88 8.68 -0.83 -3.87
N PHE A 89 7.38 -0.90 -3.55
CA PHE A 89 6.51 0.28 -3.46
C PHE A 89 6.65 1.03 -2.13
N ILE A 90 6.86 0.34 -1.01
CA ILE A 90 7.04 0.96 0.32
C ILE A 90 8.22 1.95 0.32
N PRO A 91 9.44 1.58 -0.15
CA PRO A 91 10.55 2.53 -0.21
C PRO A 91 10.24 3.75 -1.08
N LEU A 92 9.59 3.54 -2.22
CA LEU A 92 9.23 4.61 -3.14
C LEU A 92 8.23 5.59 -2.50
N ILE A 93 7.19 5.08 -1.84
CA ILE A 93 6.24 5.89 -1.07
C ILE A 93 6.97 6.66 0.04
N GLY A 94 7.89 6.02 0.76
CA GLY A 94 8.65 6.65 1.83
C GLY A 94 9.43 7.88 1.35
N ILE A 95 10.10 7.74 0.20
CA ILE A 95 10.82 8.86 -0.45
C ILE A 95 9.85 9.96 -0.89
N LEU A 96 8.74 9.57 -1.52
CA LEU A 96 7.69 10.50 -1.97
C LEU A 96 7.14 11.34 -0.82
N PHE A 97 6.83 10.69 0.31
CA PHE A 97 6.35 11.37 1.49
C PHE A 97 7.41 12.26 2.15
N GLY A 98 8.66 11.81 2.23
CA GLY A 98 9.76 12.63 2.75
C GLY A 98 9.91 13.93 1.96
N PHE A 99 9.93 13.85 0.63
CA PHE A 99 9.97 15.05 -0.22
C PHE A 99 8.70 15.89 -0.13
N ASN A 100 7.53 15.26 -0.04
CA ASN A 100 6.27 16.00 0.09
C ASN A 100 6.21 16.81 1.40
N SER A 101 6.68 16.25 2.51
CA SER A 101 6.77 16.95 3.80
C SER A 101 7.74 18.14 3.73
N ILE A 102 8.88 18.00 3.07
CA ILE A 102 9.82 19.13 2.89
C ILE A 102 9.21 20.20 1.98
N ASN A 103 8.58 19.78 0.88
CA ASN A 103 7.96 20.69 -0.08
C ASN A 103 6.75 21.42 0.51
N SER A 104 5.96 20.78 1.39
CA SER A 104 4.84 21.46 2.06
C SER A 104 5.32 22.57 2.98
N GLU A 105 6.43 22.37 3.69
CA GLU A 105 7.05 23.41 4.53
C GLU A 105 7.68 24.53 3.71
N ARG A 106 8.29 24.19 2.57
CA ARG A 106 8.82 25.20 1.64
C ARG A 106 7.71 26.04 1.03
N ASN A 107 6.64 25.41 0.54
CA ASN A 107 5.53 26.10 -0.11
C ASN A 107 4.71 26.96 0.85
N SER A 108 4.64 26.58 2.14
CA SER A 108 3.99 27.38 3.17
C SER A 108 4.86 28.51 3.72
N GLY A 109 6.13 28.62 3.30
CA GLY A 109 7.08 29.64 3.77
C GLY A 109 7.58 29.41 5.20
N ASN A 110 7.26 28.27 5.81
CA ASN A 110 7.59 27.98 7.21
C ASN A 110 8.99 27.38 7.40
N ILE A 111 9.67 27.01 6.31
CA ILE A 111 10.98 26.34 6.37
C ILE A 111 12.02 27.13 7.18
N SER A 112 12.07 28.46 7.02
CA SER A 112 13.00 29.35 7.76
C SER A 112 12.71 29.37 9.26
N ARG A 113 11.47 29.10 9.67
CA ARG A 113 11.05 29.05 11.08
C ARG A 113 11.37 27.69 11.70
N ILE A 114 11.31 26.61 10.93
CA ILE A 114 11.66 25.26 11.39
C ILE A 114 13.18 25.13 11.57
N ILE A 115 13.97 25.60 10.60
CA ILE A 115 15.45 25.50 10.66
C ILE A 115 16.11 26.47 11.64
N SER A 116 15.39 27.52 12.06
CA SER A 116 15.92 28.51 13.00
C SER A 116 15.68 28.14 14.46
N GLN A 117 14.94 27.06 14.74
CA GLN A 117 14.82 26.50 16.08
C GLN A 117 16.03 25.60 16.36
N PRO A 118 16.92 25.96 17.32
CA PRO A 118 18.03 25.11 17.75
C PRO A 118 17.56 23.91 18.58
#